data_AF-A0A3D0VJU2-F1
#
_entry.id   AF-A0A3D0VJU2-F1
#
_cell.length_a   1.000
_cell.length_b   1.000
_cell.length_c   1.000
_cell.angle_alpha   90.00
_cell.angle_beta   90.00
_cell.angle_gamma   90.00
#
_symmetry.space_group_name_H-M   'P 1'
#
loop_
_entity.id
_entity.type
_entity.pdbx_description
1 polymer ?
#
loop_
_entity_poly.entity_id
_entity_poly.type
_entity_poly.pdbx_seq_one_letter_code
_entity_poly.pdbx_strand_id
1 'polypeptide(L)'
;MKPEIKGFELSTDYKELWRLIHEGFRIPAWILYSRGYDDPIYDLVEVKTLFGQYRIGVRGIGYEGFSKTIEEFESICKKYELRWVKPQIQPQ
;
A
#
# COMPACT_ATOMS: atom_id res chain seq x y z
N MET A 1 8.63 9.15 18.48
CA MET A 1 7.16 9.38 18.35
C MET A 1 6.80 9.10 16.91
N LYS A 2 5.82 8.23 16.60
CA LYS A 2 5.46 7.96 15.20
C LYS A 2 4.75 9.18 14.61
N PRO A 3 5.08 9.63 13.38
CA PRO A 3 4.35 10.71 12.74
C PRO A 3 2.86 10.34 12.60
N GLU A 4 1.97 11.32 12.52
CA GLU A 4 0.55 11.08 12.24
C GLU A 4 0.19 11.68 10.87
N ILE A 5 -0.43 10.87 10.01
CA ILE A 5 -0.95 11.33 8.72
C ILE A 5 -2.35 11.91 8.93
N LYS A 6 -2.58 13.16 8.52
CA LYS A 6 -3.88 13.86 8.63
C LYS A 6 -4.43 14.24 7.25
N GLY A 7 -5.74 14.43 7.16
CA GLY A 7 -6.42 14.92 5.95
C GLY A 7 -6.87 13.84 4.95
N PHE A 8 -6.63 12.57 5.25
CA PHE A 8 -7.07 11.43 4.44
C PHE A 8 -7.82 10.41 5.29
N GLU A 9 -8.85 9.79 4.73
CA GLU A 9 -9.42 8.57 5.30
C GLU A 9 -8.48 7.41 4.97
N LEU A 10 -7.77 6.92 5.99
CA LEU A 10 -6.82 5.82 5.84
C LEU A 10 -7.44 4.51 6.32
N SER A 11 -7.14 3.42 5.62
CA SER A 11 -7.58 2.07 5.96
C SER A 11 -6.40 1.10 6.04
N THR A 12 -6.59 0.04 6.81
CA THR A 12 -5.72 -1.14 6.90
C THR A 12 -6.49 -2.42 6.55
N ASP A 13 -7.68 -2.31 5.95
CA ASP A 13 -8.40 -3.45 5.39
C ASP A 13 -7.70 -3.87 4.09
N TYR A 14 -6.75 -4.78 4.22
CA TYR A 14 -5.94 -5.26 3.10
C TYR A 14 -6.73 -6.17 2.16
N LYS A 15 -7.84 -6.76 2.60
CA LYS A 15 -8.70 -7.56 1.71
C LYS A 15 -9.49 -6.65 0.79
N GLU A 16 -10.00 -5.54 1.32
CA GLU A 16 -10.63 -4.50 0.51
C GLU A 16 -9.62 -3.90 -0.48
N LEU A 17 -8.41 -3.55 -0.02
CA LEU A 17 -7.34 -3.06 -0.90
C LEU A 17 -6.99 -4.07 -2.00
N TRP A 18 -6.83 -5.35 -1.65
CA TRP A 18 -6.55 -6.43 -2.60
C TRP A 18 -7.64 -6.52 -3.68
N ARG A 19 -8.91 -6.49 -3.28
CA ARG A 19 -10.05 -6.49 -4.21
C ARG A 19 -9.97 -5.29 -5.16
N LEU A 20 -9.79 -4.07 -4.62
CA LEU A 20 -9.74 -2.83 -5.42
C LEU A 20 -8.64 -2.85 -6.49
N ILE A 21 -7.43 -3.30 -6.14
CA ILE A 21 -6.33 -3.32 -7.13
C ILE A 21 -6.53 -4.37 -8.22
N HIS A 22 -7.29 -5.44 -7.93
CA HIS A 22 -7.67 -6.45 -8.92
C HIS A 22 -8.87 -6.02 -9.77
N GLU A 23 -9.70 -5.09 -9.29
CA GLU A 23 -10.71 -4.40 -10.08
C GLU A 23 -10.11 -3.33 -11.01
N GLY A 24 -8.79 -3.12 -10.95
CA GLY A 24 -8.05 -2.22 -11.84
C GLY A 24 -7.76 -0.85 -11.25
N PHE A 25 -8.12 -0.60 -9.99
CA PHE A 25 -7.77 0.65 -9.32
C PHE A 25 -6.28 0.71 -8.97
N ARG A 26 -5.72 1.91 -9.02
CA ARG A 26 -4.39 2.23 -8.50
C ARG A 26 -4.57 3.06 -7.25
N ILE A 27 -4.13 2.54 -6.11
CA ILE A 27 -4.45 3.10 -4.81
C ILE A 27 -3.19 3.71 -4.18
N PRO A 28 -3.19 5.00 -3.82
CA PRO A 28 -2.10 5.59 -3.07
C PRO A 28 -2.12 5.08 -1.63
N ALA A 29 -0.93 4.81 -1.09
CA ALA A 29 -0.76 4.36 0.28
C ALA A 29 0.52 4.92 0.90
N TRP A 30 0.60 4.84 2.22
CA TRP A 30 1.78 5.17 3.00
C TRP A 30 2.37 3.91 3.59
N ILE A 31 3.69 3.82 3.61
CA ILE A 31 4.41 2.78 4.34
C ILE A 31 5.31 3.40 5.39
N LEU A 32 5.54 2.70 6.49
CA LEU A 32 6.57 3.05 7.46
C LEU A 32 7.90 2.42 7.01
N TYR A 33 8.85 3.27 6.65
CA TYR A 33 10.15 2.88 6.12
C TYR A 33 11.28 3.41 7.00
N SER A 34 12.27 2.57 7.31
CA SER A 34 13.37 2.92 8.22
C SER A 34 14.77 2.76 7.63
N ARG A 35 14.90 2.06 6.49
CA ARG A 35 16.23 1.73 5.97
C ARG A 35 16.90 3.00 5.40
N GLY A 36 18.02 3.41 6.00
CA GLY A 36 18.77 4.59 5.58
C GLY A 36 18.29 5.91 6.21
N TYR A 37 17.42 5.84 7.22
CA TYR A 37 16.98 6.99 8.01
C TYR A 37 17.25 6.73 9.49
N ASP A 38 17.59 7.78 10.24
CA ASP A 38 17.82 7.69 11.70
C ASP A 38 16.51 7.36 12.45
N ASP A 39 15.38 7.85 11.92
CA ASP A 39 14.02 7.57 12.40
C ASP A 39 13.13 7.03 11.27
N PRO A 40 12.13 6.17 11.57
CA PRO A 40 11.16 5.72 10.57
C PRO A 40 10.38 6.90 9.96
N ILE A 41 10.29 6.91 8.63
CA ILE A 41 9.51 7.89 7.86
C ILE A 41 8.26 7.24 7.26
N TYR A 42 7.25 8.06 6.96
CA TYR A 42 6.20 7.65 6.04
C TYR A 42 6.60 7.94 4.60
N ASP A 43 6.74 6.89 3.80
CA ASP A 43 6.97 6.99 2.37
C ASP A 43 5.65 6.76 1.62
N LEU A 44 5.44 7.50 0.53
CA LEU A 44 4.25 7.41 -0.30
C LEU A 44 4.48 6.32 -1.36
N VAL A 45 3.55 5.38 -1.53
CA VAL A 45 3.62 4.31 -2.53
C VAL A 45 2.34 4.21 -3.34
N GLU A 46 2.46 3.65 -4.54
CA GLU A 46 1.33 3.21 -5.36
C GLU A 46 1.15 1.70 -5.15
N VAL A 47 -0.09 1.29 -4.84
CA VAL A 47 -0.51 -0.11 -4.82
C VAL A 47 -1.36 -0.39 -6.06
N LYS A 48 -0.97 -1.38 -6.85
CA LYS A 48 -1.64 -1.70 -8.12
C LYS A 48 -1.45 -3.16 -8.51
N THR A 49 -2.14 -3.58 -9.57
CA THR A 49 -1.79 -4.80 -10.30
C THR A 49 -1.06 -4.47 -11.61
N LEU A 50 -0.12 -5.33 -12.00
CA LEU A 50 0.57 -5.30 -13.30
C LEU A 50 0.85 -6.74 -13.76
N PHE A 51 0.37 -7.11 -14.95
CA PHE A 51 0.47 -8.48 -15.48
C PHE A 51 -0.07 -9.56 -14.52
N GLY A 52 -1.17 -9.27 -13.84
CA GLY A 52 -1.81 -10.19 -12.88
C GLY A 52 -1.05 -10.37 -11.57
N GLN A 53 -0.11 -9.47 -11.25
CA GLN A 53 0.66 -9.48 -10.00
C GLN A 53 0.43 -8.15 -9.28
N TYR A 54 0.25 -8.18 -7.97
CA TYR A 54 0.25 -6.94 -7.19
C TYR A 54 1.65 -6.32 -7.19
N ARG A 55 1.70 -5.01 -7.00
CA ARG A 55 2.93 -4.23 -6.79
C ARG A 55 2.68 -3.16 -5.75
N ILE A 56 3.68 -2.91 -4.91
CA ILE A 56 3.66 -1.88 -3.87
C ILE A 56 4.95 -1.10 -4.02
N GLY A 57 4.90 0.11 -4.58
CA GLY A 57 6.14 0.84 -4.79
C GLY A 57 6.00 2.22 -5.38
N VAL A 58 7.15 2.84 -5.56
CA VAL A 58 7.34 4.10 -6.29
C VAL A 58 8.33 3.89 -7.42
N ARG A 59 8.47 4.88 -8.31
CA ARG A 59 9.36 4.83 -9.47
C ARG A 59 10.75 4.27 -9.10
N GLY A 60 11.01 3.02 -9.49
CA GLY A 60 12.30 2.35 -9.30
C GLY A 60 12.47 1.57 -7.99
N ILE A 61 11.52 1.63 -7.04
CA ILE A 61 11.57 0.93 -5.75
C ILE A 61 10.30 0.10 -5.57
N GLY A 62 10.46 -1.22 -5.53
CA GLY A 62 9.40 -2.17 -5.20
C GLY A 62 9.58 -2.69 -3.78
N TYR A 63 8.49 -2.70 -3.01
CA TYR A 63 8.41 -3.25 -1.66
C TYR A 63 7.74 -4.63 -1.65
N GLU A 64 7.20 -5.07 -2.79
CA GLU A 64 6.59 -6.39 -3.01
C GLU A 64 7.59 -7.56 -3.00
N GLY A 65 7.06 -8.76 -2.71
CA GLY A 65 7.77 -10.04 -2.89
C GLY A 65 7.54 -10.66 -4.28
N PHE A 66 7.93 -11.93 -4.45
CA PHE A 66 7.80 -12.65 -5.73
C PHE A 66 6.50 -13.47 -5.84
N SER A 67 5.73 -13.69 -4.76
CA SER A 67 4.50 -14.47 -4.84
C SER A 67 3.24 -13.62 -4.99
N LYS A 68 2.15 -14.27 -5.42
CA LYS A 68 0.95 -13.64 -5.98
C LYS A 68 -0.31 -13.88 -5.16
N THR A 69 -0.18 -14.26 -3.89
CA THR A 69 -1.33 -14.57 -3.05
C THR A 69 -1.70 -13.42 -2.11
N ILE A 70 -2.95 -13.44 -1.64
CA ILE A 70 -3.45 -12.44 -0.69
C ILE A 70 -2.71 -12.52 0.65
N GLU A 71 -2.29 -13.71 1.08
CA GLU A 71 -1.58 -13.91 2.35
C GLU A 71 -0.21 -13.22 2.35
N GLU A 72 0.52 -13.32 1.23
CA GLU A 72 1.80 -12.62 1.08
C GLU A 72 1.58 -11.11 0.98
N PHE A 73 0.58 -10.69 0.21
CA PHE A 73 0.21 -9.28 0.12
C PHE A 73 -0.09 -8.69 1.50
N GLU A 74 -0.92 -9.36 2.30
CA GLU A 74 -1.20 -8.95 3.67
C GLU A 74 0.06 -8.92 4.54
N SER A 75 0.94 -9.91 4.38
CA SER A 75 2.22 -9.97 5.10
C SER A 75 3.11 -8.76 4.79
N ILE A 76 3.25 -8.40 3.52
CA ILE A 76 4.00 -7.21 3.09
C ILE A 76 3.33 -5.92 3.60
N CYS A 77 2.00 -5.80 3.51
CA CYS A 77 1.29 -4.65 4.04
C CYS A 77 1.51 -4.49 5.55
N LYS A 78 1.45 -5.59 6.32
CA LYS A 78 1.71 -5.59 7.76
C LYS A 78 3.15 -5.24 8.09
N LYS A 79 4.12 -5.81 7.35
CA LYS A 79 5.56 -5.57 7.52
C LYS A 79 5.90 -4.08 7.45
N TYR A 80 5.25 -3.37 6.53
CA TYR A 80 5.50 -1.94 6.28
C TYR A 80 4.47 -1.02 6.93
N GLU A 81 3.62 -1.52 7.85
CA GLU A 81 2.52 -0.75 8.45
C GLU A 81 1.71 0.06 7.42
N LEU A 82 1.40 -0.58 6.28
CA LEU A 82 0.81 0.08 5.12
C LEU A 82 -0.56 0.66 5.46
N ARG A 83 -0.76 1.93 5.13
CA ARG A 83 -2.04 2.64 5.30
C ARG A 83 -2.46 3.22 3.97
N TRP A 84 -3.55 2.72 3.40
CA TRP A 84 -4.00 3.14 2.07
C TRP A 84 -5.10 4.19 2.17
N VAL A 85 -5.12 5.12 1.21
CA VAL A 85 -6.15 6.16 1.13
C VAL A 85 -7.41 5.53 0.55
N LYS A 86 -8.51 5.53 1.33
CA LYS A 86 -9.77 4.95 0.89
C LYS A 86 -10.38 5.81 -0.23
N PRO A 87 -10.58 5.27 -1.45
CA PRO A 87 -11.18 6.02 -2.53
C PRO A 87 -12.67 6.18 -2.24
N GLN A 88 -13.17 7.38 -2.44
CA GLN A 88 -14.60 7.68 -2.44
C GLN A 88 -15.12 7.41 -3.86
N ILE A 89 -15.46 6.15 -4.15
CA ILE A 89 -15.96 5.75 -5.47
C ILE A 89 -17.47 6.06 -5.51
N GLN A 90 -17.87 7.03 -6.32
CA GLN A 90 -19.28 7.26 -6.64
C GLN A 90 -19.66 6.42 -7.87
N PRO A 91 -20.77 5.67 -7.84
CA PRO A 91 -21.33 5.08 -9.04
C PRO A 91 -21.70 6.19 -10.02
N GLN A 92 -21.40 6.00 -11.31
CA GLN A 92 -21.90 6.88 -12.38
C GLN A 92 -23.39 6.63 -12.62
#